data_AF-A0A1C7HR83-F1
#
_entry.id   AF-A0A1C7HR83-F1
#
_cell.length_a   1.000
_cell.length_b   1.000
_cell.length_c   1.000
_cell.angle_alpha   90.00
_cell.angle_beta   90.00
_cell.angle_gamma   90.00
#
_symmetry.space_group_name_H-M   'P 1'
#
loop_
_entity.id
_entity.type
_entity.pdbx_description
1 polymer ?
#
loop_
_entity_poly.entity_id
_entity_poly.type
_entity_poly.pdbx_seq_one_letter_code
_entity_poly.pdbx_strand_id
1 'polypeptide(L)'
;MTPFYEILEIIASYIPDDYKMLLTTDESYAYTGCYKMCVTLGIEDAHLYTEEVKETDPETGKESYKRTGYCSLDLTMSQKWIAALYSYEAYLERLHEELTRGAINFKSLTFELKSLEKQPEQINNKIYMLKRYIKDELANALGGKSVVGIARKFGG
;
A
#
# COMPACT_ATOMS: atom_id res chain seq x y z
N MET A 1 -13.29 -0.81 -15.99
CA MET A 1 -13.14 -1.61 -14.76
C MET A 1 -11.68 -1.88 -14.56
N THR A 2 -11.14 -1.56 -13.40
CA THR A 2 -9.75 -1.86 -13.02
C THR A 2 -9.74 -2.83 -11.83
N PRO A 3 -9.28 -4.07 -12.03
CA PRO A 3 -9.06 -5.03 -10.96
C PRO A 3 -8.02 -4.54 -9.95
N PHE A 4 -8.18 -4.94 -8.68
CA PHE A 4 -7.25 -4.57 -7.61
C PHE A 4 -5.88 -5.22 -7.76
N TYR A 5 -5.77 -6.42 -8.34
CA TYR A 5 -4.47 -7.05 -8.58
C TYR A 5 -3.57 -6.19 -9.48
N GLU A 6 -4.13 -5.51 -10.49
CA GLU A 6 -3.36 -4.61 -11.36
C GLU A 6 -2.74 -3.43 -10.58
N ILE A 7 -3.42 -2.97 -9.53
CA ILE A 7 -2.90 -1.92 -8.64
C ILE A 7 -1.73 -2.45 -7.81
N LEU A 8 -1.84 -3.67 -7.29
CA LEU A 8 -0.80 -4.28 -6.45
C LEU A 8 0.45 -4.63 -7.25
N GLU A 9 0.29 -5.11 -8.49
CA GLU A 9 1.41 -5.44 -9.40
C GLU A 9 2.30 -4.23 -9.69
N ILE A 10 1.70 -3.04 -9.79
CA ILE A 10 2.43 -1.80 -10.08
C ILE A 10 3.50 -1.53 -9.03
N ILE A 11 3.20 -1.69 -7.74
CA ILE A 11 4.15 -1.45 -6.66
C ILE A 11 4.96 -2.67 -6.27
N ALA A 12 4.49 -3.88 -6.63
CA ALA A 12 5.23 -5.11 -6.39
C ALA A 12 6.64 -5.05 -7.02
N SER A 13 6.84 -4.32 -8.12
CA SER A 13 8.17 -4.14 -8.72
C SER A 13 9.12 -3.21 -7.93
N TYR A 14 8.59 -2.31 -7.10
CA TYR A 14 9.34 -1.29 -6.35
C TYR A 14 9.54 -1.62 -4.87
N ILE A 15 8.83 -2.64 -4.37
CA ILE A 15 8.91 -3.09 -2.99
C ILE A 15 10.00 -4.17 -2.87
N PRO A 16 10.82 -4.22 -1.81
CA PRO A 16 11.75 -5.32 -1.58
C PRO A 16 11.01 -6.67 -1.44
N ASP A 17 11.60 -7.76 -1.94
CA ASP A 17 10.94 -9.08 -2.02
C ASP A 17 10.31 -9.55 -0.70
N ASP A 18 10.95 -9.24 0.43
CA ASP A 18 10.48 -9.54 1.79
C ASP A 18 9.06 -9.02 2.10
N TYR A 19 8.61 -7.99 1.37
CA TYR A 19 7.34 -7.30 1.60
C TYR A 19 6.36 -7.45 0.44
N LYS A 20 6.80 -7.94 -0.73
CA LYS A 20 5.95 -8.11 -1.91
C LYS A 20 4.81 -9.07 -1.64
N MET A 21 5.13 -10.23 -1.07
CA MET A 21 4.18 -11.35 -0.90
C MET A 21 2.98 -10.98 -0.01
N LEU A 22 3.21 -10.19 1.04
CA LEU A 22 2.17 -9.71 1.96
C LEU A 22 1.27 -8.65 1.31
N LEU A 23 1.81 -7.81 0.44
CA LEU A 23 1.04 -6.77 -0.22
C LEU A 23 0.25 -7.31 -1.42
N THR A 24 0.80 -8.27 -2.17
CA THR A 24 0.13 -8.85 -3.35
C THR A 24 -0.96 -9.87 -2.99
N THR A 25 -1.06 -10.30 -1.72
CA THR A 25 -2.02 -11.32 -1.29
C THR A 25 -3.26 -10.76 -0.60
N ASP A 26 -3.24 -9.50 -0.16
CA ASP A 26 -4.36 -8.88 0.54
C ASP A 26 -4.87 -7.66 -0.24
N GLU A 27 -5.92 -7.88 -1.02
CA GLU A 27 -6.56 -6.84 -1.82
C GLU A 27 -7.28 -5.77 -0.97
N SER A 28 -7.35 -5.91 0.36
CA SER A 28 -7.83 -4.83 1.23
C SER A 28 -6.92 -3.60 1.20
N TYR A 29 -5.62 -3.76 0.95
CA TYR A 29 -4.71 -2.64 0.72
C TYR A 29 -5.00 -1.96 -0.61
N ALA A 30 -5.32 -2.72 -1.65
CA ALA A 30 -5.74 -2.19 -2.95
C ALA A 30 -7.04 -1.40 -2.82
N TYR A 31 -8.03 -1.93 -2.10
CA TYR A 31 -9.28 -1.23 -1.78
C TYR A 31 -9.01 0.11 -1.09
N THR A 32 -8.23 0.10 -0.01
CA THR A 32 -7.89 1.31 0.75
C THR A 32 -7.14 2.32 -0.12
N GLY A 33 -6.23 1.84 -0.97
CA GLY A 33 -5.46 2.66 -1.89
C GLY A 33 -6.33 3.35 -2.94
N CYS A 34 -7.22 2.57 -3.59
CA CYS A 34 -8.20 3.08 -4.54
C CYS A 34 -9.15 4.10 -3.88
N TYR A 35 -9.63 3.81 -2.67
CA TYR A 35 -10.52 4.70 -1.93
C TYR A 35 -9.85 6.05 -1.63
N LYS A 36 -8.65 6.04 -1.03
CA LYS A 36 -7.88 7.26 -0.73
C LYS A 36 -7.59 8.05 -2.02
N MET A 37 -7.22 7.37 -3.10
CA MET A 37 -7.00 8.00 -4.41
C MET A 37 -8.26 8.69 -4.94
N CYS A 38 -9.41 8.01 -4.95
CA CYS A 38 -10.66 8.58 -5.46
C CYS A 38 -11.09 9.79 -4.64
N VAL A 39 -11.02 9.71 -3.30
CA VAL A 39 -11.31 10.84 -2.40
C VAL A 39 -10.37 12.02 -2.68
N THR A 40 -9.08 11.75 -2.85
CA THR A 40 -8.07 12.81 -3.01
C THR A 40 -8.16 13.50 -4.37
N LEU A 41 -8.52 12.76 -5.43
CA LEU A 41 -8.70 13.30 -6.77
C LEU A 41 -10.12 13.85 -7.02
N GLY A 42 -11.05 13.70 -6.07
CA GLY A 42 -12.44 14.13 -6.22
C GLY A 42 -13.24 13.30 -7.22
N ILE A 43 -12.96 12.01 -7.33
CA ILE A 43 -13.66 11.08 -8.22
C ILE A 43 -14.87 10.50 -7.48
N GLU A 44 -16.07 10.98 -7.80
CA GLU A 44 -17.31 10.60 -7.10
C GLU A 44 -17.98 9.36 -7.69
N ASP A 45 -17.77 9.06 -8.98
CA ASP A 45 -18.42 7.95 -9.69
C ASP A 45 -17.68 6.59 -9.52
N ALA A 46 -16.64 6.55 -8.70
CA ALA A 46 -15.87 5.35 -8.45
C ALA A 46 -16.57 4.46 -7.41
N HIS A 47 -17.03 3.29 -7.84
CA HIS A 47 -17.55 2.26 -6.96
C HIS A 47 -16.51 1.16 -6.79
N LEU A 48 -16.23 0.82 -5.53
CA LEU A 48 -15.25 -0.22 -5.17
C LEU A 48 -15.99 -1.45 -4.70
N TYR A 49 -15.69 -2.60 -5.31
CA TYR A 49 -16.31 -3.88 -5.01
C TYR A 49 -15.27 -4.85 -4.46
N THR A 50 -15.70 -5.68 -3.52
CA THR A 50 -14.94 -6.80 -2.99
C THR A 50 -15.82 -8.04 -2.98
N GLU A 51 -15.28 -9.16 -3.41
CA GLU A 51 -15.94 -10.46 -3.44
C GLU A 51 -14.98 -11.53 -2.91
N GLU A 52 -15.52 -12.59 -2.31
CA GLU A 52 -14.73 -13.76 -1.95
C GLU A 52 -14.94 -14.83 -3.02
N VAL A 53 -13.86 -15.12 -3.76
CA VAL A 53 -13.84 -16.15 -4.78
C VAL A 53 -13.26 -17.41 -4.18
N LYS A 54 -13.97 -18.51 -4.39
CA LYS A 54 -13.50 -19.83 -4.03
C LYS A 54 -12.62 -20.36 -5.17
N GLU A 55 -11.35 -20.59 -4.87
CA GLU A 55 -10.41 -21.28 -5.75
C GLU A 55 -10.19 -22.70 -5.27
N THR A 56 -10.40 -23.66 -6.17
CA THR A 56 -10.06 -25.07 -5.92
C THR A 56 -8.76 -25.38 -6.63
N ASP A 57 -7.76 -25.78 -5.86
CA ASP A 57 -6.48 -26.23 -6.40
C ASP A 57 -6.71 -27.49 -7.27
N PRO A 58 -6.33 -27.48 -8.56
CA PRO A 58 -6.64 -28.57 -9.48
C PRO A 58 -5.85 -29.85 -9.20
N GLU A 59 -4.73 -29.79 -8.47
CA GLU A 59 -3.88 -30.94 -8.18
C GLU A 59 -4.20 -31.57 -6.81
N THR A 60 -4.48 -30.75 -5.81
CA THR A 60 -4.72 -31.19 -4.43
C THR A 60 -6.20 -31.25 -4.06
N GLY A 61 -7.09 -30.67 -4.89
CA GLY A 61 -8.52 -30.53 -4.60
C GLY A 61 -8.82 -29.63 -3.40
N LYS A 62 -7.80 -28.93 -2.88
CA LYS A 62 -7.92 -28.11 -1.69
C LYS A 62 -8.64 -26.81 -2.04
N GLU A 63 -9.64 -26.50 -1.24
CA GLU A 63 -10.40 -25.26 -1.38
C GLU A 63 -9.67 -24.14 -0.64
N SER A 64 -9.53 -23.00 -1.32
CA SER A 64 -9.01 -21.76 -0.80
C SER A 64 -9.99 -20.64 -1.12
N TYR A 65 -10.05 -19.63 -0.26
CA TYR A 65 -10.88 -18.45 -0.46
C TYR A 65 -9.95 -17.27 -0.67
N LYS A 66 -10.04 -16.64 -1.83
CA LYS A 66 -9.32 -15.43 -2.16
C LYS A 66 -10.30 -14.28 -2.20
N ARG A 67 -10.02 -13.20 -1.47
CA ARG A 67 -10.78 -11.96 -1.61
C ARG A 67 -10.25 -11.23 -2.84
N THR A 68 -11.12 -11.03 -3.83
CA THR A 68 -10.84 -10.24 -5.03
C THR A 68 -11.68 -8.97 -5.03
N GLY A 69 -11.30 -7.99 -5.83
CA GLY A 69 -12.07 -6.76 -5.97
C GLY A 69 -11.67 -5.92 -7.17
N TYR A 70 -12.47 -4.89 -7.42
CA TYR A 70 -12.25 -3.99 -8.55
C TYR A 70 -12.84 -2.60 -8.29
N CYS A 71 -12.31 -1.63 -9.02
CA CYS A 71 -12.92 -0.32 -9.23
C CYS A 71 -13.81 -0.35 -10.48
N SER A 72 -15.03 0.19 -10.39
CA SER A 72 -15.97 0.29 -11.51
C SER A 72 -15.37 1.02 -12.71
N LEU A 73 -14.58 2.07 -12.43
CA LEU A 73 -13.92 2.88 -13.44
C LEU A 73 -12.75 2.15 -14.08
N ASP A 74 -12.45 2.51 -15.33
CA ASP A 74 -11.18 2.16 -15.94
C ASP A 74 -10.16 3.26 -15.62
N LEU A 75 -9.30 2.98 -14.64
CA LEU A 75 -8.32 3.94 -14.14
C LEU A 75 -7.19 4.13 -15.16
N THR A 76 -6.79 5.38 -15.35
CA THR A 76 -5.57 5.71 -16.09
C THR A 76 -4.33 5.21 -15.35
N MET A 77 -3.21 5.01 -16.05
CA MET A 77 -1.97 4.53 -15.43
C MET A 77 -1.50 5.43 -14.26
N SER A 78 -1.68 6.75 -14.37
CA SER A 78 -1.38 7.69 -13.29
C SER A 78 -2.28 7.49 -12.06
N GLN A 79 -3.57 7.23 -12.26
CA GLN A 79 -4.49 6.91 -11.15
C GLN A 79 -4.16 5.56 -10.53
N LYS A 80 -3.82 4.56 -11.34
CA LYS A 80 -3.38 3.24 -10.84
C LYS A 80 -2.10 3.38 -10.01
N TRP A 81 -1.14 4.19 -10.46
CA TRP A 81 0.09 4.49 -9.72
C TRP A 81 -0.18 5.14 -8.36
N ILE A 82 -1.02 6.19 -8.31
CA ILE A 82 -1.39 6.87 -7.06
C ILE A 82 -2.11 5.92 -6.11
N ALA A 83 -3.07 5.12 -6.62
CA ALA A 83 -3.77 4.12 -5.81
C ALA A 83 -2.79 3.12 -5.20
N ALA A 84 -1.82 2.66 -5.99
CA ALA A 84 -0.82 1.71 -5.51
C ALA A 84 0.09 2.31 -4.43
N LEU A 85 0.49 3.58 -4.54
CA LEU A 85 1.24 4.26 -3.47
C LEU A 85 0.44 4.34 -2.17
N TYR A 86 -0.86 4.63 -2.24
CA TYR A 86 -1.74 4.60 -1.08
C TYR A 86 -1.95 3.20 -0.51
N SER A 87 -1.94 2.16 -1.35
CA SER A 87 -1.94 0.76 -0.90
C SER A 87 -0.67 0.43 -0.11
N TYR A 88 0.48 0.91 -0.56
CA TYR A 88 1.74 0.75 0.17
C TYR A 88 1.73 1.50 1.51
N GLU A 89 1.16 2.71 1.52
CA GLU A 89 0.99 3.49 2.76
C GLU A 89 0.15 2.71 3.78
N ALA A 90 -1.01 2.19 3.37
CA ALA A 90 -1.88 1.41 4.23
C ALA A 90 -1.19 0.17 4.81
N TYR A 91 -0.36 -0.50 4.01
CA TYR A 91 0.47 -1.61 4.47
C TYR A 91 1.48 -1.17 5.55
N LEU A 92 2.22 -0.09 5.32
CA LEU A 92 3.20 0.42 6.28
C LEU A 92 2.53 0.88 7.58
N GLU A 93 1.35 1.52 7.51
CA GLU A 93 0.58 1.93 8.68
C GLU A 93 0.17 0.71 9.53
N ARG A 94 -0.33 -0.36 8.90
CA ARG A 94 -0.67 -1.59 9.61
C ARG A 94 0.55 -2.29 10.21
N LEU A 95 1.66 -2.37 9.46
CA LEU A 95 2.90 -2.93 9.95
C LEU A 95 3.44 -2.14 11.16
N HIS A 96 3.34 -0.81 11.13
CA HIS A 96 3.70 0.04 12.27
C HIS A 96 2.84 -0.26 13.49
N GLU A 97 1.51 -0.41 13.33
CA GLU A 97 0.62 -0.77 14.42
C GLU A 97 0.94 -2.14 15.01
N GLU A 98 1.19 -3.15 14.18
CA GLU A 98 1.54 -4.50 14.62
C GLU A 98 2.85 -4.51 15.43
N LEU A 99 3.89 -3.83 14.94
CA LEU A 99 5.15 -3.69 15.69
C LEU A 99 4.97 -2.90 16.98
N THR A 100 4.14 -1.85 16.97
CA THR A 100 3.87 -1.04 18.17
C THR A 100 3.12 -1.86 19.23
N ARG A 101 2.08 -2.62 18.84
CA ARG A 101 1.39 -3.54 19.75
C ARG A 101 2.33 -4.62 20.28
N GLY A 102 3.18 -5.18 19.42
CA GLY A 102 4.22 -6.12 19.81
C GLY A 102 5.18 -5.55 20.85
N ALA A 103 5.65 -4.31 20.65
CA ALA A 103 6.53 -3.62 21.59
C ALA A 103 5.84 -3.30 22.94
N ILE A 104 4.56 -2.94 22.94
CA ILE A 104 3.79 -2.70 24.17
C ILE A 104 3.62 -4.00 24.97
N ASN A 105 3.24 -5.09 24.29
CA ASN A 105 3.12 -6.41 24.92
C ASN A 105 4.46 -6.88 25.49
N PHE A 106 5.58 -6.63 24.79
CA PHE A 106 6.91 -6.96 25.30
C PHE A 106 7.34 -6.08 26.48
N LYS A 107 7.07 -4.77 26.46
CA LYS A 107 7.32 -3.87 27.59
C LYS A 107 6.57 -4.27 28.86
N SER A 108 5.41 -4.91 28.71
CA SER A 108 4.66 -5.45 29.85
C SER A 108 5.27 -6.74 30.44
N LEU A 109 6.14 -7.42 29.69
CA LEU A 109 6.69 -8.73 30.03
C LEU A 109 8.17 -8.69 30.44
N THR A 110 9.01 -7.79 29.90
CA THR A 110 10.43 -7.70 30.28
C THR A 110 11.05 -6.33 30.06
N PHE A 111 11.87 -5.90 31.03
CA PHE A 111 12.63 -4.65 31.04
C PHE A 111 13.95 -4.77 30.26
N GLU A 112 13.94 -5.29 29.04
CA GLU A 112 15.15 -5.38 28.22
C GLU A 112 14.79 -5.35 26.73
N LEU A 113 15.20 -4.28 26.02
CA LEU A 113 15.85 -4.29 24.69
C LEU A 113 15.67 -2.95 23.94
N LYS A 114 16.71 -2.11 23.99
CA LYS A 114 16.83 -0.84 23.22
C LYS A 114 16.83 -1.01 21.68
N SER A 115 16.85 -2.26 21.17
CA SER A 115 16.85 -2.55 19.72
C SER A 115 15.45 -2.69 19.12
N LEU A 116 14.47 -3.16 19.90
CA LEU A 116 13.07 -3.31 19.46
C LEU A 116 12.34 -1.96 19.40
N GLU A 117 12.74 -0.99 20.22
CA GLU A 117 12.16 0.37 20.22
C GLU A 117 12.42 1.15 18.93
N LYS A 118 13.48 0.82 18.17
CA LYS A 118 13.86 1.54 16.94
C LYS A 118 13.13 1.07 15.68
N GLN A 119 12.51 -0.10 15.70
CA GLN A 119 11.82 -0.63 14.51
C GLN A 119 10.55 0.14 14.16
N PRO A 120 9.66 0.51 15.11
CA PRO A 120 8.52 1.38 14.83
C PRO A 120 8.94 2.75 14.27
N GLU A 121 9.99 3.35 14.82
CA GLU A 121 10.49 4.65 14.34
C GLU A 121 10.98 4.60 12.89
N GLN A 122 11.66 3.52 12.48
CA GLN A 122 12.08 3.33 11.10
C GLN A 122 10.90 3.22 10.13
N ILE A 123 9.81 2.58 10.54
CA ILE A 123 8.60 2.51 9.72
C ILE A 123 7.92 3.88 9.64
N ASN A 124 7.82 4.62 10.74
CA ASN A 124 7.28 5.98 10.71
C ASN A 124 8.06 6.90 9.77
N ASN A 125 9.39 6.81 9.74
CA ASN A 125 10.20 7.56 8.80
C ASN A 125 9.89 7.17 7.34
N LYS A 126 9.71 5.88 7.04
CA LYS A 126 9.28 5.41 5.72
C LYS A 126 7.89 5.94 5.34
N ILE A 127 6.92 5.90 6.26
CA ILE A 127 5.58 6.45 6.06
C ILE A 127 5.65 7.94 5.76
N TYR A 128 6.46 8.70 6.50
CA TYR A 128 6.64 10.14 6.29
C TYR A 128 7.21 10.45 4.89
N MET A 129 8.27 9.75 4.48
CA MET A 129 8.85 9.93 3.14
C MET A 129 7.84 9.57 2.04
N LEU A 130 7.09 8.48 2.24
CA LEU A 130 6.06 8.04 1.29
C LEU A 130 4.93 9.07 1.17
N LYS A 131 4.41 9.60 2.28
CA LYS A 131 3.39 10.66 2.29
C LYS A 131 3.84 11.89 1.51
N ARG A 132 5.11 12.27 1.65
CA ARG A 132 5.70 13.38 0.88
C ARG A 132 5.77 13.05 -0.61
N TYR A 133 6.21 11.85 -0.97
CA TYR A 133 6.25 11.41 -2.36
C TYR A 133 4.85 11.37 -2.99
N ILE A 134 3.85 10.81 -2.31
CA ILE A 134 2.45 10.80 -2.75
C ILE A 134 1.95 12.23 -3.02
N LYS A 135 2.24 13.18 -2.12
CA LYS A 135 1.86 14.59 -2.31
C LYS A 135 2.48 15.20 -3.57
N ASP A 136 3.73 14.86 -3.87
CA ASP A 136 4.41 15.33 -5.08
C ASP A 136 3.81 14.71 -6.35
N GLU A 137 3.52 13.41 -6.33
CA GLU A 137 2.86 12.71 -7.44
C GLU A 137 1.43 13.20 -7.70
N LEU A 138 0.66 13.48 -6.64
CA LEU A 138 -0.66 14.10 -6.76
C LEU A 138 -0.59 15.49 -7.39
N ALA A 139 0.39 16.29 -6.99
CA ALA A 139 0.60 17.60 -7.60
C ALA A 139 0.97 17.48 -9.08
N ASN A 140 1.73 16.46 -9.48
CA ASN A 140 2.01 16.17 -10.89
C ASN A 140 0.74 15.76 -11.65
N ALA A 141 -0.07 14.86 -11.09
CA ALA A 141 -1.29 14.34 -11.72
C ALA A 141 -2.41 15.39 -11.83
N LEU A 142 -2.52 16.30 -10.86
CA LEU A 142 -3.49 17.41 -10.87
C LEU A 142 -2.97 18.65 -11.64
N GLY A 143 -1.80 18.58 -12.26
CA GLY A 143 -1.20 19.69 -13.02
C GLY A 143 -0.69 20.86 -12.16
N GLY A 144 -0.50 20.65 -10.86
CA GLY A 144 -0.16 21.67 -9.87
C GLY A 144 1.33 21.99 -9.71
N LYS A 145 2.26 21.29 -10.39
CA LYS A 145 3.70 21.60 -10.31
C LYS A 145 4.30 21.95 -11.67
N SER A 146 4.46 23.25 -11.87
CA SER A 146 5.60 23.81 -12.61
C SER A 146 6.89 23.22 -12.04
N VAL A 147 7.69 22.62 -12.92
CA VAL A 147 9.00 22.01 -12.65
C VAL A 147 9.83 22.84 -11.67
N VAL A 148 10.07 22.32 -10.47
CA VAL A 148 11.18 22.78 -9.62
C VAL A 148 11.87 21.58 -8.98
N GLY A 149 13.04 21.24 -9.52
CA GLY A 149 14.14 20.65 -8.76
C GLY A 149 14.27 19.13 -8.81
N ILE A 150 15.03 18.65 -9.78
CA ILE A 150 15.74 17.36 -9.74
C ILE A 150 16.57 17.31 -8.45
N ALA A 151 16.16 16.47 -7.49
CA ALA A 151 17.02 16.10 -6.36
C ALA A 151 17.75 14.78 -6.72
N ARG A 152 19.07 14.91 -6.83
CA ARG A 152 20.04 13.91 -7.28
C ARG A 152 19.98 12.59 -6.51
N LYS A 153 20.27 11.50 -7.24
CA LYS A 153 20.83 10.21 -6.80
C LYS A 153 21.52 10.31 -5.42
N PHE A 154 21.04 9.54 -4.45
CA PHE A 154 21.85 9.18 -3.29
C PHE A 154 22.85 8.10 -3.71
N GLY A 155 24.14 8.46 -3.72
CA GLY A 155 25.27 7.57 -3.98
C GLY A 155 26.57 8.36 -3.85
N GLY A 156 27.25 8.17 -2.71
CA GLY A 156 28.52 8.79 -2.32
C GLY A 156 28.75 8.63 -0.83
#